data_AF-A0AAC9FHD5-F1
#
_entry.id   AF-A0AAC9FHD5-F1
#
_cell.length_a   1.000
_cell.length_b   1.000
_cell.length_c   1.000
_cell.angle_alpha   90.00
_cell.angle_beta   90.00
_cell.angle_gamma   90.00
#
_symmetry.space_group_name_H-M   'P 1'
#
loop_
_entity.id
_entity.type
_entity.pdbx_description
1 polymer ?
#
loop_
_entity_poly.entity_id
_entity_poly.type
_entity_poly.pdbx_seq_one_letter_code
_entity_poly.pdbx_strand_id
1 'polypeptide(L)'
;MELSFSHAHSQRILRQRNLLALAAAVLAVITVGLFLVAVSRDREVVLQPILRSPLTVSSAGVSREYLEMITRDTVVLTLDRSPQNLEYWMNEVLEITAPRMQGRVKAELLKIVSEQRGSSIAQFFTIEKMEIDTANLRSEVTGELHTIVGNKVISSENRTFRYDWEYSGLSLKLIGFGMVTPVKGRDI
;
A
#
# COMPACT_ATOMS: atom_id res chain seq x y z
N MET A 1 -3.45 5.73 -78.26
CA MET A 1 -4.24 5.27 -77.10
C MET A 1 -3.40 5.00 -75.85
N GLU A 2 -2.06 4.86 -75.95
CA GLU A 2 -1.19 4.56 -74.79
C GLU A 2 -0.83 5.76 -73.88
N LEU A 3 -0.75 6.98 -74.45
CA LEU A 3 -0.39 8.19 -73.68
C LEU A 3 -1.44 8.56 -72.61
N SER A 4 -2.73 8.31 -72.86
CA SER A 4 -3.80 8.57 -71.90
C SER A 4 -3.80 7.61 -70.70
N PHE A 5 -3.32 6.37 -70.87
CA PHE A 5 -3.18 5.41 -69.76
C PHE A 5 -2.01 5.77 -68.83
N SER A 6 -0.91 6.30 -69.38
CA SER A 6 0.25 6.77 -68.59
C SER A 6 -0.09 7.95 -67.67
N HIS A 7 -0.86 8.92 -68.15
CA HIS A 7 -1.30 10.07 -67.35
C HIS A 7 -2.25 9.69 -66.21
N ALA A 8 -3.17 8.75 -66.44
CA ALA A 8 -4.09 8.26 -65.42
C ALA A 8 -3.37 7.45 -64.33
N HIS A 9 -2.34 6.69 -64.69
CA HIS A 9 -1.52 5.93 -63.74
C HIS A 9 -0.67 6.86 -62.87
N SER A 10 -0.03 7.88 -63.47
CA SER A 10 0.75 8.89 -62.77
C SER A 10 -0.10 9.70 -61.77
N GLN A 11 -1.33 10.07 -62.13
CA GLN A 11 -2.25 10.77 -61.22
C GLN A 11 -2.68 9.91 -60.02
N ARG A 12 -2.86 8.59 -60.21
CA ARG A 12 -3.19 7.67 -59.10
C ARG A 12 -2.03 7.56 -58.11
N ILE A 13 -0.79 7.44 -58.61
CA ILE A 13 0.42 7.40 -57.77
C ILE A 13 0.58 8.72 -56.99
N LEU A 14 0.36 9.86 -57.63
CA LEU A 14 0.44 11.18 -56.96
C LEU A 14 -0.62 11.33 -55.85
N ARG A 15 -1.85 10.86 -56.08
CA ARG A 15 -2.91 10.86 -55.06
C ARG A 15 -2.59 9.92 -53.90
N GLN A 16 -2.10 8.71 -54.18
CA GLN A 16 -1.67 7.75 -53.15
C GLN A 16 -0.52 8.31 -52.31
N ARG A 17 0.48 8.93 -52.94
CA ARG A 17 1.59 9.60 -52.23
C ARG A 17 1.09 10.73 -51.34
N ASN A 18 0.22 11.60 -51.86
CA ASN A 18 -0.31 12.71 -51.07
C ASN A 18 -1.19 12.22 -49.90
N LEU A 19 -1.95 11.14 -50.10
CA LEU A 19 -2.74 10.52 -49.04
C LEU A 19 -1.85 9.90 -47.95
N LEU A 20 -0.77 9.21 -48.35
CA LEU A 20 0.23 8.66 -47.42
C LEU A 20 0.98 9.76 -46.67
N ALA A 21 1.35 10.85 -47.36
CA ALA A 21 1.99 12.01 -46.73
C ALA A 21 1.07 12.67 -45.70
N LEU A 22 -0.22 12.79 -46.01
CA LEU A 22 -1.22 13.32 -45.08
C LEU A 22 -1.44 12.40 -43.89
N ALA A 23 -1.56 11.09 -44.11
CA ALA A 23 -1.68 10.10 -43.04
C ALA A 23 -0.45 10.10 -42.12
N ALA A 24 0.75 10.17 -42.69
CA ALA A 24 2.00 10.26 -41.93
C ALA A 24 2.07 11.56 -41.11
N ALA A 25 1.63 12.69 -41.67
CA ALA A 25 1.57 13.96 -40.95
C ALA A 25 0.59 13.90 -39.76
N VAL A 26 -0.60 13.31 -39.97
CA VAL A 26 -1.58 13.12 -38.89
C VAL A 26 -1.03 12.22 -37.79
N LEU A 27 -0.39 11.10 -38.14
CA LEU A 27 0.25 10.21 -37.18
C LEU A 27 1.36 10.93 -36.40
N ALA A 28 2.20 11.72 -37.06
CA ALA A 28 3.25 12.48 -36.41
C ALA A 28 2.69 13.48 -35.39
N VAL A 29 1.60 14.18 -35.74
CA VAL A 29 0.91 15.10 -34.82
C VAL A 29 0.35 14.36 -33.60
N ILE A 30 -0.28 13.20 -33.82
CA ILE A 30 -0.80 12.36 -32.72
C ILE A 30 0.35 11.90 -31.81
N THR A 31 1.47 11.42 -32.37
CA THR A 31 2.63 10.98 -31.60
C THR A 31 3.23 12.12 -30.77
N VAL A 32 3.37 13.31 -31.36
CA VAL A 32 3.84 14.50 -30.63
C VAL A 32 2.87 14.88 -29.51
N GLY A 33 1.56 14.84 -29.77
CA GLY A 33 0.54 15.08 -28.76
C GLY A 33 0.59 14.09 -27.60
N LEU A 34 0.73 12.79 -27.88
CA LEU A 34 0.88 11.75 -26.87
C LEU A 34 2.18 11.93 -26.06
N PHE A 35 3.28 12.31 -26.71
CA PHE A 35 4.54 12.58 -26.03
C PHE A 35 4.44 13.78 -25.09
N LEU A 36 3.79 14.87 -25.54
CA LEU A 36 3.55 16.04 -24.70
C LEU A 36 2.71 15.69 -23.47
N VAL A 37 1.63 14.92 -23.63
CA VAL A 37 0.79 14.45 -22.51
C VAL A 37 1.58 13.54 -21.56
N ALA A 38 2.45 12.67 -22.09
CA ALA A 38 3.28 11.79 -21.28
C ALA A 38 4.32 12.57 -20.46
N VAL A 39 4.90 13.63 -21.04
CA VAL A 39 5.88 14.51 -20.38
C VAL A 39 5.22 15.48 -19.40
N SER A 40 4.02 15.98 -19.71
CA SER A 40 3.26 16.89 -18.85
C SER A 40 2.54 16.18 -17.71
N ARG A 41 2.72 14.86 -17.57
CA ARG A 41 2.13 14.12 -16.46
C ARG A 41 2.83 14.58 -15.19
N ASP A 42 2.12 15.37 -14.39
CA ASP A 42 2.64 15.92 -13.15
C ASP A 42 3.24 14.79 -12.30
N ARG A 43 4.54 14.88 -12.07
CA ARG A 43 5.22 14.04 -11.09
C ARG A 43 4.83 14.60 -9.73
N GLU A 44 3.84 14.00 -9.11
CA GLU A 44 3.52 14.29 -7.72
C GLU A 44 4.73 13.84 -6.88
N VAL A 45 5.50 14.82 -6.38
CA VAL A 45 6.61 14.55 -5.47
C VAL A 45 6.05 14.50 -4.07
N VAL A 46 5.76 13.29 -3.59
CA VAL A 46 5.39 13.06 -2.19
C VAL A 46 6.61 13.34 -1.34
N LEU A 47 6.62 14.49 -0.66
CA LEU A 47 7.69 14.87 0.26
C LEU A 47 7.56 14.04 1.53
N GLN A 48 8.32 12.95 1.61
CA GLN A 48 8.49 12.21 2.85
C GLN A 48 9.77 12.67 3.56
N PRO A 49 9.68 13.11 4.82
CA PRO A 49 10.86 13.48 5.58
C PRO A 49 11.77 12.26 5.81
N ILE A 50 13.08 12.45 5.62
CA ILE A 50 14.18 11.52 5.94
C ILE A 50 13.96 10.04 5.58
N LEU A 51 14.00 9.74 4.30
CA LEU A 51 14.09 8.35 3.81
C LEU A 51 15.55 7.87 3.76
N ARG A 52 15.83 6.69 4.31
CA ARG A 52 17.14 6.03 4.17
C ARG A 52 17.33 5.39 2.78
N SER A 53 16.22 5.07 2.13
CA SER A 53 16.15 4.38 0.84
C SER A 53 14.94 4.88 0.03
N PRO A 54 14.99 4.87 -1.31
CA PRO A 54 13.83 5.18 -2.13
C PRO A 54 12.68 4.19 -1.86
N LEU A 55 11.46 4.71 -1.66
CA LEU A 55 10.26 3.89 -1.57
C LEU A 55 9.60 3.80 -2.95
N THR A 56 9.22 2.59 -3.37
CA THR A 56 8.55 2.41 -4.66
C THR A 56 7.25 1.63 -4.48
N VAL A 57 6.21 2.18 -5.09
CA VAL A 57 4.90 1.54 -5.24
C VAL A 57 4.65 1.48 -6.73
N SER A 58 4.43 0.27 -7.24
CA SER A 58 4.23 0.03 -8.68
C SER A 58 3.08 -0.92 -8.91
N SER A 59 2.64 -1.06 -10.16
CA SER A 59 1.67 -2.10 -10.52
C SER A 59 2.19 -3.51 -10.24
N ALA A 60 3.51 -3.72 -10.21
CA ALA A 60 4.13 -5.02 -9.92
C ALA A 60 4.20 -5.35 -8.42
N GLY A 61 3.92 -4.38 -7.54
CA GLY A 61 3.95 -4.58 -6.09
C GLY A 61 4.61 -3.43 -5.33
N VAL A 62 4.88 -3.70 -4.06
CA VAL A 62 5.46 -2.77 -3.09
C VAL A 62 6.92 -3.12 -2.78
N SER A 63 7.77 -2.12 -2.60
CA SER A 63 9.14 -2.35 -2.12
C SER A 63 9.14 -2.84 -0.67
N ARG A 64 10.22 -3.54 -0.29
CA ARG A 64 10.42 -3.99 1.10
C ARG A 64 10.40 -2.82 2.06
N GLU A 65 11.09 -1.74 1.71
CA GLU A 65 11.23 -0.53 2.51
C GLU A 65 9.88 0.16 2.71
N TYR A 66 9.01 0.13 1.69
CA TYR A 66 7.66 0.69 1.80
C TYR A 66 6.81 -0.15 2.76
N LEU A 67 6.86 -1.48 2.62
CA LEU A 67 6.12 -2.40 3.49
C LEU A 67 6.62 -2.31 4.94
N GLU A 68 7.93 -2.17 5.15
CA GLU A 68 8.53 -1.94 6.46
C GLU A 68 8.07 -0.61 7.07
N MET A 69 8.06 0.48 6.29
CA MET A 69 7.62 1.80 6.76
C MET A 69 6.15 1.78 7.18
N ILE A 70 5.26 1.25 6.34
CA ILE A 70 3.82 1.18 6.66
C ILE A 70 3.57 0.27 7.85
N THR A 71 4.30 -0.85 7.95
CA THR A 71 4.17 -1.75 9.09
C THR A 71 4.61 -1.06 10.38
N ARG A 72 5.72 -0.31 10.37
CA ARG A 72 6.20 0.41 11.54
C ARG A 72 5.14 1.40 12.07
N ASP A 73 4.53 2.16 11.18
CA ASP A 73 3.45 3.09 11.53
C ASP A 73 2.21 2.36 12.07
N THR A 74 1.81 1.28 11.41
CA THR A 74 0.63 0.50 11.78
C THR A 74 0.80 -0.24 13.11
N VAL A 75 2.02 -0.66 13.46
CA VAL A 75 2.31 -1.28 14.76
C VAL A 75 2.04 -0.30 15.89
N VAL A 76 2.54 0.94 15.77
CA VAL A 76 2.29 1.99 16.77
C VAL A 76 0.79 2.25 16.85
N LEU A 77 0.12 2.39 15.69
CA LEU A 77 -1.31 2.62 15.65
C LEU A 77 -2.11 1.49 16.31
N THR A 78 -1.78 0.22 16.06
CA THR A 78 -2.60 -0.92 16.50
C THR A 78 -2.29 -1.39 17.92
N LEU A 79 -1.05 -1.23 18.39
CA LEU A 79 -0.60 -1.78 19.68
C LEU A 79 -0.52 -0.75 20.80
N ASP A 80 -0.44 0.55 20.51
CA ASP A 80 -0.39 1.61 21.53
C ASP A 80 -1.81 2.14 21.83
N ARG A 81 -2.30 1.80 23.02
CA ARG A 81 -3.69 2.05 23.41
C ARG A 81 -3.79 2.51 24.84
N SER A 82 -4.70 3.43 25.09
CA SER A 82 -5.09 3.89 26.41
C SER A 82 -6.58 4.24 26.43
N PRO A 83 -7.23 4.32 27.61
CA PRO A 83 -8.65 4.63 27.69
C PRO A 83 -9.00 5.98 27.05
N GLN A 84 -8.03 6.90 26.96
CA GLN A 84 -8.19 8.23 26.37
C GLN A 84 -8.18 8.22 24.83
N ASN A 85 -7.54 7.24 24.17
CA ASN A 85 -7.39 7.22 22.72
C ASN A 85 -8.18 6.08 22.02
N LEU A 86 -8.94 5.26 22.76
CA LEU A 86 -9.65 4.08 22.22
C LEU A 86 -10.58 4.38 21.03
N GLU A 87 -11.29 5.51 21.07
CA GLU A 87 -12.20 5.89 19.98
C GLU A 87 -11.44 6.26 18.70
N TYR A 88 -10.41 7.09 18.85
CA TYR A 88 -9.50 7.46 17.75
C TYR A 88 -8.83 6.21 17.16
N TRP A 89 -8.25 5.38 18.03
CA TRP A 89 -7.63 4.11 17.67
C TRP A 89 -8.54 3.22 16.81
N MET A 90 -9.80 3.03 17.22
CA MET A 90 -10.73 2.17 16.48
C MET A 90 -11.01 2.74 15.08
N ASN A 91 -11.22 4.05 14.97
CA ASN A 91 -11.53 4.69 13.68
C ASN A 91 -10.34 4.57 12.71
N GLU A 92 -9.14 4.94 13.16
CA GLU A 92 -7.92 4.89 12.35
C GLU A 92 -7.59 3.47 11.87
N VAL A 93 -7.71 2.46 12.74
CA VAL A 93 -7.48 1.06 12.36
C VAL A 93 -8.49 0.61 11.28
N LEU A 94 -9.74 1.08 11.34
CA LEU A 94 -10.75 0.76 10.32
C LEU A 94 -10.49 1.47 8.98
N GLU A 95 -9.91 2.67 8.97
CA GLU A 95 -9.58 3.41 7.74
C GLU A 95 -8.49 2.73 6.92
N ILE A 96 -7.49 2.15 7.59
CA ILE A 96 -6.41 1.39 6.93
C ILE A 96 -6.83 -0.04 6.56
N THR A 97 -7.92 -0.55 7.15
CA THR A 97 -8.42 -1.91 6.90
C THR A 97 -9.09 -2.03 5.52
N ALA A 98 -8.85 -3.16 4.85
CA ALA A 98 -9.46 -3.48 3.57
C ALA A 98 -11.01 -3.51 3.69
N PRO A 99 -11.77 -2.92 2.74
CA PRO A 99 -13.23 -2.83 2.85
C PRO A 99 -13.93 -4.16 3.11
N ARG A 100 -13.44 -5.25 2.51
CA ARG A 100 -13.97 -6.61 2.70
C ARG A 100 -13.77 -7.15 4.13
N MET A 101 -12.77 -6.65 4.86
CA MET A 101 -12.42 -7.10 6.21
C MET A 101 -12.96 -6.18 7.31
N GLN A 102 -13.39 -4.97 6.98
CA GLN A 102 -13.85 -3.96 7.94
C GLN A 102 -14.93 -4.49 8.90
N GLY A 103 -15.89 -5.29 8.42
CA GLY A 103 -16.94 -5.85 9.27
C GLY A 103 -16.41 -6.78 10.36
N ARG A 104 -15.50 -7.70 10.00
CA ARG A 104 -14.87 -8.64 10.94
C ARG A 104 -13.95 -7.89 11.91
N VAL A 105 -13.07 -7.03 11.38
CA VAL A 105 -12.12 -6.27 12.19
C VAL A 105 -12.87 -5.37 13.17
N LYS A 106 -13.92 -4.65 12.74
CA LYS A 106 -14.74 -3.83 13.63
C LYS A 106 -15.33 -4.60 14.80
N ALA A 107 -15.81 -5.82 14.58
CA ALA A 107 -16.33 -6.66 15.67
C ALA A 107 -15.24 -7.02 16.70
N GLU A 108 -14.03 -7.34 16.23
CA GLU A 108 -12.87 -7.62 17.09
C GLU A 108 -12.42 -6.37 17.87
N LEU A 109 -12.36 -5.21 17.21
CA LEU A 109 -12.02 -3.94 17.85
C LEU A 109 -13.07 -3.52 18.89
N LEU A 110 -14.36 -3.68 18.60
CA LEU A 110 -15.44 -3.36 19.55
C LEU A 110 -15.34 -4.19 20.83
N LYS A 111 -14.94 -5.46 20.73
CA LYS A 111 -14.68 -6.30 21.90
C LYS A 111 -13.58 -5.68 22.77
N ILE A 112 -12.45 -5.32 22.17
CA ILE A 112 -11.32 -4.67 22.85
C ILE A 112 -11.76 -3.36 23.51
N VAL A 113 -12.50 -2.50 22.77
CA VAL A 113 -13.02 -1.24 23.31
C VAL A 113 -13.93 -1.50 24.51
N SER A 114 -14.80 -2.50 24.44
CA SER A 114 -15.72 -2.81 25.54
C SER A 114 -15.00 -3.31 26.80
N GLU A 115 -13.89 -4.04 26.64
CA GLU A 115 -13.06 -4.55 27.73
C GLU A 115 -12.19 -3.46 28.37
N GLN A 116 -11.65 -2.55 27.56
CA GLN A 116 -10.75 -1.49 28.04
C GLN A 116 -11.48 -0.22 28.48
N ARG A 117 -12.72 0.00 28.01
CA ARG A 117 -13.54 1.16 28.40
C ARG A 117 -13.88 1.09 29.89
N GLY A 118 -13.48 2.13 30.62
CA GLY A 118 -13.65 2.19 32.09
C GLY A 118 -12.56 1.46 32.87
N SER A 119 -11.62 0.81 32.20
CA SER A 119 -10.38 0.32 32.82
C SER A 119 -9.35 1.45 32.91
N SER A 120 -8.35 1.30 33.78
CA SER A 120 -7.15 2.14 33.83
C SER A 120 -5.95 1.47 33.14
N ILE A 121 -6.22 0.56 32.19
CA ILE A 121 -5.23 -0.21 31.45
C ILE A 121 -4.75 0.62 30.27
N ALA A 122 -3.45 0.85 30.18
CA ALA A 122 -2.78 1.37 29.00
C ALA A 122 -1.72 0.36 28.55
N GLN A 123 -1.44 0.33 27.25
CA GLN A 123 -0.45 -0.54 26.67
C GLN A 123 0.34 0.20 25.59
N PHE A 124 1.61 -0.15 25.47
CA PHE A 124 2.46 0.33 24.39
C PHE A 124 3.44 -0.76 23.97
N PHE A 125 3.90 -0.70 22.73
CA PHE A 125 4.78 -1.70 22.15
C PHE A 125 6.12 -1.10 21.74
N THR A 126 7.20 -1.77 22.09
CA THR A 126 8.56 -1.39 21.68
C THR A 126 9.08 -2.36 20.64
N ILE A 127 9.36 -1.86 19.43
CA ILE A 127 9.80 -2.69 18.31
C ILE A 127 11.27 -3.08 18.51
N GLU A 128 11.57 -4.38 18.48
CA GLU A 128 12.93 -4.93 18.48
C GLU A 128 13.39 -5.31 17.07
N LYS A 129 12.54 -6.03 16.32
CA LYS A 129 12.84 -6.48 14.95
C LYS A 129 11.60 -6.60 14.08
N MET A 130 11.81 -6.57 12.77
CA MET A 130 10.77 -6.73 11.75
C MET A 130 11.23 -7.71 10.67
N GLU A 131 10.36 -8.65 10.33
CA GLU A 131 10.53 -9.60 9.24
C GLU A 131 9.49 -9.30 8.15
N ILE A 132 9.97 -8.99 6.95
CA ILE A 132 9.14 -8.45 5.86
C ILE A 132 9.14 -9.43 4.69
N ASP A 133 7.96 -9.92 4.33
CA ASP A 133 7.71 -10.80 3.20
C ASP A 133 6.87 -10.06 2.15
N THR A 134 7.53 -9.53 1.14
CA THR A 134 6.89 -8.82 0.03
C THR A 134 6.16 -9.76 -0.94
N ALA A 135 6.51 -11.05 -0.97
CA ALA A 135 5.87 -12.01 -1.86
C ALA A 135 4.48 -12.39 -1.38
N ASN A 136 4.32 -12.57 -0.06
CA ASN A 136 3.03 -12.86 0.57
C ASN A 136 2.32 -11.62 1.13
N LEU A 137 2.91 -10.43 0.96
CA LEU A 137 2.43 -9.18 1.56
C LEU A 137 2.16 -9.34 3.06
N ARG A 138 3.16 -9.84 3.77
CA ARG A 138 3.11 -10.14 5.21
C ARG A 138 4.25 -9.45 5.93
N SER A 139 3.99 -9.03 7.15
CA SER A 139 4.99 -8.44 8.02
C SER A 139 4.84 -8.97 9.43
N GLU A 140 5.95 -9.42 10.01
CA GLU A 140 6.02 -9.88 11.40
C GLU A 140 6.89 -8.94 12.21
N VAL A 141 6.43 -8.57 13.39
CA VAL A 141 7.08 -7.59 14.25
C VAL A 141 7.22 -8.18 15.63
N THR A 142 8.45 -8.23 16.12
CA THR A 142 8.79 -8.77 17.43
C THR A 142 9.27 -7.62 18.32
N GLY A 143 8.91 -7.68 19.60
CA GLY A 143 9.20 -6.62 20.55
C GLY A 143 8.51 -6.82 21.90
N GLU A 144 8.68 -5.86 22.80
CA GLU A 144 8.05 -5.92 24.13
C GLU A 144 6.70 -5.21 24.13
N LEU A 145 5.67 -5.93 24.59
CA LEU A 145 4.37 -5.37 24.89
C LEU A 145 4.31 -5.03 26.39
N HIS A 146 4.27 -3.75 26.69
CA HIS A 146 4.13 -3.27 28.07
C HIS A 146 2.67 -3.01 28.40
N THR A 147 2.24 -3.46 29.57
CA THR A 147 0.90 -3.18 30.11
C THR A 147 1.03 -2.41 31.41
N ILE A 148 0.40 -1.25 31.46
CA ILE A 148 0.33 -0.34 32.60
C ILE A 148 -1.09 -0.35 33.14
N VAL A 149 -1.23 -0.40 34.48
CA VAL A 149 -2.51 -0.22 35.16
C VAL A 149 -2.38 0.92 36.15
N GLY A 150 -3.13 2.00 35.93
CA GLY A 150 -3.01 3.23 36.69
C GLY A 150 -1.62 3.85 36.55
N ASN A 151 -0.76 3.67 37.56
CA ASN A 151 0.59 4.23 37.58
C ASN A 151 1.70 3.18 37.76
N LYS A 152 1.40 1.90 37.50
CA LYS A 152 2.36 0.79 37.62
C LYS A 152 2.39 -0.05 36.36
N VAL A 153 3.60 -0.42 35.92
CA VAL A 153 3.80 -1.45 34.90
C VAL A 153 3.50 -2.81 35.53
N ILE A 154 2.55 -3.55 34.95
CA ILE A 154 2.10 -4.84 35.48
C ILE A 154 2.65 -6.02 34.66
N SER A 155 2.94 -5.82 33.37
CA SER A 155 3.56 -6.85 32.52
C SER A 155 4.47 -6.22 31.46
N SER A 156 5.53 -6.94 31.12
CA SER A 156 6.33 -6.75 29.91
C SER A 156 6.58 -8.13 29.30
N GLU A 157 6.12 -8.34 28.08
CA GLU A 157 6.22 -9.64 27.41
C GLU A 157 6.76 -9.47 25.99
N ASN A 158 7.78 -10.26 25.66
CA ASN A 158 8.26 -10.32 24.28
C ASN A 158 7.24 -11.10 23.43
N ARG A 159 6.62 -10.42 22.47
CA ARG A 159 5.54 -10.94 21.62
C ARG A 159 5.84 -10.65 20.16
N THR A 160 5.41 -11.57 19.29
CA THR A 160 5.45 -11.37 17.84
C THR A 160 4.05 -11.14 17.31
N PHE A 161 3.86 -10.09 16.53
CA PHE A 161 2.62 -9.74 15.86
C PHE A 161 2.79 -9.87 14.35
N ARG A 162 1.81 -10.48 13.70
CA ARG A 162 1.73 -10.58 12.24
C ARG A 162 0.70 -9.59 11.72
N TYR A 163 1.03 -8.96 10.61
CA TYR A 163 0.18 -8.10 9.80
C TYR A 163 0.10 -8.71 8.39
N ASP A 164 -1.12 -8.96 7.94
CA ASP A 164 -1.38 -9.44 6.58
C ASP A 164 -2.00 -8.30 5.76
N TRP A 165 -1.46 -8.08 4.57
CA TRP A 165 -1.78 -6.94 3.72
C TRP A 165 -2.38 -7.38 2.39
N GLU A 166 -3.22 -6.52 1.82
CA GLU A 166 -3.73 -6.62 0.45
C GLU A 166 -3.25 -5.42 -0.33
N TYR A 167 -2.79 -5.65 -1.56
CA TYR A 167 -2.43 -4.58 -2.48
C TYR A 167 -3.47 -4.49 -3.59
N SER A 168 -4.23 -3.39 -3.60
CA SER A 168 -5.31 -3.14 -4.56
C SER A 168 -5.33 -1.68 -4.99
N GLY A 169 -5.39 -1.43 -6.30
CA GLY A 169 -5.54 -0.07 -6.84
C GLY A 169 -4.42 0.89 -6.41
N LEU A 170 -3.17 0.42 -6.33
CA LEU A 170 -1.99 1.15 -5.82
C LEU A 170 -2.01 1.48 -4.32
N SER A 171 -2.98 0.97 -3.56
CA SER A 171 -3.07 1.14 -2.12
C SER A 171 -2.81 -0.18 -1.41
N LEU A 172 -2.01 -0.13 -0.35
CA LEU A 172 -1.86 -1.23 0.59
C LEU A 172 -2.92 -1.10 1.69
N LYS A 173 -3.67 -2.17 1.95
CA LYS A 173 -4.73 -2.22 2.94
C LYS A 173 -4.53 -3.38 3.91
N LEU A 174 -4.85 -3.17 5.18
CA LEU A 174 -4.71 -4.17 6.22
C LEU A 174 -5.86 -5.20 6.11
N ILE A 175 -5.53 -6.49 6.00
CA ILE A 175 -6.51 -7.59 6.01
C ILE A 175 -6.79 -8.04 7.45
N GLY A 176 -5.74 -8.04 8.27
CA GLY A 176 -5.81 -8.43 9.66
C GLY A 176 -4.45 -8.34 10.34
N PHE A 177 -4.50 -8.34 11.66
CA PHE A 177 -3.32 -8.39 12.51
C PHE A 177 -3.60 -9.24 13.74
N GLY A 178 -2.57 -9.84 14.31
CA GLY A 178 -2.72 -10.67 15.50
C GLY A 178 -1.40 -11.21 16.02
N MET A 179 -1.44 -11.69 17.26
CA MET A 179 -0.27 -12.31 17.88
C MET A 179 0.02 -13.66 17.22
N VAL A 180 1.27 -13.86 16.79
CA VAL A 180 1.76 -15.17 16.36
C VAL A 180 1.99 -16.01 17.60
N THR A 181 1.18 -17.05 17.76
CA THR A 181 1.44 -18.04 18.82
C THR A 181 2.56 -18.95 18.31
N PRO A 182 3.70 -19.09 19.01
CA PRO A 182 4.70 -20.05 18.60
C PRO A 182 4.05 -21.44 18.61
N VAL A 183 4.11 -22.14 17.48
CA VAL A 183 3.74 -23.55 17.42
C VAL A 183 4.72 -24.28 18.33
N LYS A 184 4.28 -24.59 19.55
CA LYS A 184 5.06 -25.41 20.48
C LYS A 184 5.43 -26.69 19.72
N GLY A 185 6.73 -26.91 19.56
CA GLY A 185 7.28 -28.04 18.81
C GLY A 185 6.57 -29.32 19.20
N ARG A 186 6.04 -30.01 18.19
CA ARG A 186 5.65 -31.41 18.32
C ARG A 186 6.98 -32.16 18.38
N ASP A 187 7.47 -32.38 19.59
CA ASP A 187 8.61 -33.26 19.83
C ASP A 187 8.29 -34.62 19.18
N ILE A 188 9.15 -35.04 18.26
CA ILE A 188 9.20 -36.38 17.69
C ILE A 188 10.25 -37.15 18.49
#